data_AF-A0A9P7DJ54-F1
#
_entry.id   AF-A0A9P7DJ54-F1
#
_cell.length_a   1.000
_cell.length_b   1.000
_cell.length_c   1.000
_cell.angle_alpha   90.00
_cell.angle_beta   90.00
_cell.angle_gamma   90.00
#
_symmetry.space_group_name_H-M   'P 1'
#
loop_
_entity.id
_entity.type
_entity.pdbx_description
1 polymer ?
#
loop_
_entity_poly.entity_id
_entity_poly.type
_entity_poly.pdbx_seq_one_letter_code
_entity_poly.pdbx_strand_id
1 'polypeptide(L)'
;MTEEMKVEMWLSGTFFFLCKHTKCCTTGYFFMMLAYQLAINFPSIQLDVNRAILKDPSLLDPNKSLCKQMEGLFLQPLQKLQSRLRECLPLMFIVDALDECTHKSPNEYLSESRDEGESESELSELISLLAQALHDPDLPLIHILVMSHSEAHICEAMQSEDVHPLLCKIPVKILGEGVAATISLDGIDVDEDIYRFLEHSFGKLQSCSPTFLQPMKDQIEKLAIRVGRRFIVTSTMMKFIDD
;
A
#
# COMPACT_ATOMS: atom_id res chain seq x y z
N MET A 1 15.98 19.10 -26.36
CA MET A 1 15.80 17.66 -26.07
C MET A 1 16.09 17.50 -24.60
N THR A 2 15.05 17.58 -23.78
CA THR A 2 15.12 17.26 -22.36
C THR A 2 15.14 15.75 -22.28
N GLU A 3 16.29 15.17 -21.96
CA GLU A 3 16.35 13.75 -21.57
C GLU A 3 15.56 13.62 -20.26
N GLU A 4 14.39 12.99 -20.32
CA GLU A 4 13.69 12.53 -19.12
C GLU A 4 14.63 11.56 -18.39
N MET A 5 15.31 12.03 -17.34
CA MET A 5 16.13 11.18 -16.48
C MET A 5 15.21 10.21 -15.74
N LYS A 6 15.18 8.97 -16.23
CA LYS A 6 14.46 7.87 -15.59
C LYS A 6 15.16 7.55 -14.26
N VAL A 7 14.57 7.96 -13.15
CA VAL A 7 15.06 7.59 -11.81
C VAL A 7 14.69 6.13 -11.58
N GLU A 8 15.69 5.25 -11.64
CA GLU A 8 15.51 3.85 -11.23
C GLU A 8 15.40 3.76 -9.70
N MET A 9 14.47 2.95 -9.21
CA MET A 9 14.27 2.72 -7.77
C MET A 9 14.33 1.22 -7.48
N TRP A 10 14.80 0.87 -6.28
CA TRP A 10 14.92 -0.52 -5.85
C TRP A 10 13.75 -0.90 -4.94
N LEU A 11 12.89 -1.83 -5.39
CA LEU A 11 11.82 -2.37 -4.55
C LEU A 11 12.41 -3.17 -3.38
N SER A 12 12.36 -2.58 -2.20
CA SER A 12 13.07 -3.05 -1.01
C SER A 12 12.19 -3.82 -0.04
N GLY A 13 10.88 -3.58 -0.09
CA GLY A 13 9.89 -4.35 0.65
C GLY A 13 8.46 -3.98 0.29
N THR A 14 7.56 -4.92 0.51
CA THR A 14 6.11 -4.75 0.30
C THR A 14 5.37 -5.27 1.52
N PHE A 15 4.33 -4.56 1.95
CA PHE A 15 3.40 -5.02 2.97
C PHE A 15 1.98 -4.80 2.49
N PHE A 16 1.16 -5.85 2.56
CA PHE A 16 -0.26 -5.80 2.20
C PHE A 16 -1.07 -6.06 3.47
N PHE A 17 -1.86 -5.08 3.90
CA PHE A 17 -2.78 -5.28 5.00
C PHE A 17 -3.95 -6.14 4.53
N LEU A 18 -4.29 -7.16 5.31
CA LEU A 18 -5.38 -8.07 4.99
C LEU A 18 -6.19 -8.37 6.24
N CYS A 19 -7.39 -7.80 6.33
CA CYS A 19 -8.25 -7.87 7.52
C CYS A 19 -8.56 -9.32 7.94
N LYS A 20 -8.65 -10.24 6.98
CA LYS A 20 -8.94 -11.67 7.23
C LYS A 20 -7.71 -12.52 7.62
N HIS A 21 -6.53 -11.91 7.71
CA HIS A 21 -5.28 -12.62 7.97
C HIS A 21 -4.65 -12.17 9.28
N THR A 22 -4.53 -13.08 10.25
CA THR A 22 -4.12 -12.79 11.63
C THR A 22 -2.79 -12.07 11.78
N LYS A 23 -1.85 -12.23 10.84
CA LYS A 23 -0.54 -11.57 10.90
C LYS A 23 -0.44 -10.29 10.07
N CYS A 24 -1.40 -10.04 9.18
CA CYS A 24 -1.36 -8.89 8.26
C CYS A 24 -2.52 -7.91 8.51
N CYS A 25 -3.31 -8.15 9.54
CA CYS A 25 -4.42 -7.27 9.92
C CYS A 25 -4.05 -6.28 11.04
N THR A 26 -2.79 -6.23 11.50
CA THR A 26 -2.33 -5.34 12.58
C THR A 26 -0.94 -4.78 12.25
N THR A 27 -0.56 -3.68 12.91
CA THR A 27 0.76 -3.04 12.73
C THR A 27 1.92 -3.82 13.35
N GLY A 28 1.65 -4.70 14.32
CA GLY A 28 2.69 -5.39 15.11
C GLY A 28 3.63 -6.32 14.32
N TYR A 29 3.28 -6.70 13.10
CA TYR A 29 4.17 -7.47 12.22
C TYR A 29 4.81 -6.63 11.10
N PHE A 30 4.42 -5.36 10.98
CA PHE A 30 4.78 -4.50 9.86
C PHE A 30 6.30 -4.40 9.66
N PHE A 31 7.02 -3.93 10.69
CA PHE A 31 8.47 -3.77 10.61
C PHE A 31 9.22 -5.11 10.60
N MET A 32 8.68 -6.15 11.22
CA MET A 32 9.25 -7.50 11.15
C MET A 32 9.27 -8.02 9.71
N MET A 33 8.15 -7.86 8.99
CA MET A 33 8.03 -8.31 7.61
C MET A 33 8.88 -7.50 6.64
N LEU A 34 8.99 -6.19 6.85
CA LEU A 34 9.91 -5.35 6.07
C LEU A 34 11.38 -5.70 6.33
N ALA A 35 11.76 -5.93 7.59
CA ALA A 35 13.12 -6.32 7.95
C ALA A 35 13.52 -7.67 7.35
N TYR A 36 12.60 -8.63 7.32
CA TYR A 36 12.80 -9.91 6.65
C TYR A 36 13.07 -9.73 5.14
N GLN A 37 12.25 -8.93 4.46
CA GLN A 37 12.43 -8.63 3.03
C GLN A 37 13.73 -7.86 2.76
N LEU A 38 14.06 -6.88 3.61
CA LEU A 38 15.33 -6.15 3.53
C LEU A 38 16.54 -7.09 3.67
N ALA A 39 16.50 -8.03 4.61
CA ALA A 39 17.58 -8.99 4.80
C ALA A 39 17.74 -9.96 3.61
N ILE A 40 16.65 -10.29 2.90
CA ILE A 40 16.69 -11.09 1.67
C ILE A 40 17.27 -10.28 0.51
N ASN A 41 16.77 -9.05 0.33
CA ASN A 41 17.13 -8.18 -0.79
C ASN A 41 18.57 -7.63 -0.67
N PHE A 42 19.04 -7.45 0.56
CA PHE A 42 20.37 -6.94 0.87
C PHE A 42 21.09 -7.90 1.83
N PRO A 43 21.81 -8.92 1.31
CA PRO A 43 22.55 -9.87 2.14
C PRO A 43 23.56 -9.21 3.09
N SER A 44 24.06 -8.02 2.73
CA SER A 44 24.93 -7.22 3.59
C SER A 44 24.25 -6.83 4.91
N ILE A 45 22.93 -6.58 4.91
CA ILE A 45 22.14 -6.18 6.08
C ILE A 45 21.72 -7.37 6.93
N GLN A 46 21.65 -8.58 6.36
CA GLN A 46 21.15 -9.78 7.03
C GLN A 46 21.80 -10.00 8.41
N LEU A 47 23.11 -9.82 8.50
CA LEU A 47 23.85 -9.97 9.76
C LEU A 47 23.46 -8.92 10.81
N ASP A 48 23.09 -7.71 10.41
CA ASP A 48 22.70 -6.65 11.34
C ASP A 48 21.27 -6.85 11.86
N VAL A 49 20.35 -7.28 10.99
CA VAL A 49 18.98 -7.68 11.42
C VAL A 49 19.06 -8.85 12.40
N ASN A 50 19.85 -9.88 12.07
CA ASN A 50 20.05 -11.01 12.98
C ASN A 50 20.67 -10.57 14.30
N ARG A 51 21.64 -9.66 14.29
CA ARG A 51 22.26 -9.13 15.52
C ARG A 51 21.26 -8.33 16.36
N ALA A 52 20.40 -7.53 15.73
CA ALA A 52 19.35 -6.78 16.42
C ALA A 52 18.38 -7.73 17.12
N ILE A 53 17.91 -8.77 16.42
CA ILE A 53 17.02 -9.81 16.97
C ILE A 53 17.71 -10.60 18.10
N LEU A 54 18.98 -10.99 17.94
CA LEU A 54 19.71 -11.71 18.99
C LEU A 54 19.91 -10.85 20.24
N LYS A 55 20.08 -9.54 20.08
CA LYS A 55 20.26 -8.59 21.18
C LYS A 55 18.95 -8.30 21.90
N ASP A 56 17.85 -8.13 21.17
CA ASP A 56 16.50 -7.97 21.72
C ASP A 56 15.50 -8.88 20.98
N PRO A 57 15.30 -10.13 21.44
CA PRO A 57 14.35 -11.05 20.83
C PRO A 57 12.89 -10.55 20.90
N SER A 58 12.58 -9.63 21.82
CA SER A 58 11.24 -9.06 21.93
C SER A 58 10.88 -8.14 20.75
N LEU A 59 11.83 -7.82 19.87
CA LEU A 59 11.55 -7.17 18.58
C LEU A 59 10.66 -8.03 17.66
N LEU A 60 10.62 -9.35 17.89
CA LEU A 60 9.74 -10.28 17.16
C LEU A 60 8.38 -10.53 17.86
N ASP A 61 8.12 -9.85 18.97
CA ASP A 61 6.81 -9.88 19.64
C ASP A 61 5.88 -8.85 18.96
N PRO A 62 4.73 -9.26 18.41
CA PRO A 62 3.79 -8.33 17.78
C PRO A 62 3.19 -7.31 18.77
N ASN A 63 3.27 -7.56 20.08
CA ASN A 63 2.81 -6.62 21.11
C ASN A 63 3.91 -5.64 21.57
N LYS A 64 5.13 -5.77 21.03
CA LYS A 64 6.20 -4.80 21.26
C LYS A 64 5.79 -3.47 20.62
N SER A 65 6.06 -2.36 21.31
CA SER A 65 5.78 -1.02 20.79
C SER A 65 6.33 -0.84 19.37
N LEU A 66 5.51 -0.31 18.48
CA LEU A 66 5.82 -0.15 17.07
C LEU A 66 7.09 0.72 16.85
N CYS A 67 7.24 1.78 17.64
CA CYS A 67 8.47 2.60 17.67
C CYS A 67 9.75 1.78 17.91
N LYS A 68 9.74 0.83 18.86
CA LYS A 68 10.91 -0.02 19.15
C LYS A 68 11.18 -1.02 18.04
N GLN A 69 10.13 -1.58 17.43
CA GLN A 69 10.29 -2.43 16.26
C GLN A 69 10.89 -1.63 15.10
N MET A 70 10.40 -0.42 14.83
CA MET A 70 10.94 0.45 13.78
C MET A 70 12.42 0.74 13.99
N GLU A 71 12.79 1.18 15.18
CA GLU A 71 14.17 1.51 15.53
C GLU A 71 15.12 0.33 15.28
N GLY A 72 14.79 -0.85 15.81
CA GLY A 72 15.68 -2.01 15.77
C GLY A 72 15.67 -2.77 14.43
N LEU A 73 14.52 -2.82 13.74
CA LEU A 73 14.31 -3.66 12.57
C LEU A 73 14.27 -2.88 11.25
N PHE A 74 14.09 -1.56 11.29
CA PHE A 74 13.97 -0.74 10.09
C PHE A 74 15.05 0.34 10.02
N LEU A 75 15.10 1.28 10.98
CA LEU A 75 16.05 2.40 10.96
C LEU A 75 17.49 1.92 11.05
N GLN A 76 17.85 1.20 12.12
CA GLN A 76 19.24 0.77 12.32
C GLN A 76 19.79 -0.07 11.15
N PRO A 77 19.05 -1.06 10.61
CA PRO A 77 19.47 -1.77 9.42
C PRO A 77 19.69 -0.87 8.19
N LEU A 78 18.81 0.10 7.95
CA LEU A 78 18.93 1.04 6.83
C LEU A 78 20.10 2.02 7.02
N GLN A 79 20.35 2.51 8.22
CA GLN A 79 21.55 3.33 8.52
C GLN A 79 22.84 2.56 8.22
N LYS A 80 22.89 1.26 8.58
CA LYS A 80 24.03 0.40 8.21
C LYS A 80 24.12 0.20 6.70
N LEU A 81 23.00 0.09 6.00
CA LEU A 81 22.98 0.03 4.54
C LEU A 81 23.57 1.30 3.92
N GLN A 82 23.12 2.49 4.35
CA GLN A 82 23.61 3.79 3.88
C GLN A 82 25.14 3.88 4.05
N SER A 83 25.65 3.47 5.22
CA SER A 83 27.10 3.50 5.50
C SER A 83 27.93 2.59 4.58
N ARG A 84 27.31 1.57 3.98
CA ARG A 84 27.97 0.56 3.14
C ARG A 84 27.80 0.83 1.65
N LEU A 85 26.72 1.50 1.25
CA LEU A 85 26.41 1.80 -0.15
C LEU A 85 26.55 3.30 -0.38
N ARG A 86 27.65 3.72 -1.03
CA ARG A 86 27.90 5.12 -1.38
C ARG A 86 26.97 5.66 -2.47
N GLU A 87 26.45 4.78 -3.32
CA GLU A 87 25.53 5.10 -4.40
C GLU A 87 24.48 3.99 -4.46
N CYS A 88 23.45 4.09 -3.61
CA CYS A 88 22.29 3.20 -3.70
C CYS A 88 21.19 3.92 -4.48
N LEU A 89 20.54 3.20 -5.39
CA LEU A 89 19.28 3.65 -5.95
C LEU A 89 18.31 3.93 -4.80
N PRO A 90 17.40 4.92 -4.93
CA PRO A 90 16.40 5.16 -3.91
C PRO A 90 15.63 3.88 -3.61
N LEU A 91 15.45 3.57 -2.33
CA LEU A 91 14.72 2.38 -1.90
C LEU A 91 13.22 2.67 -1.96
N MET A 92 12.45 1.76 -2.53
CA MET A 92 11.00 1.85 -2.57
C MET A 92 10.38 0.80 -1.65
N PHE A 93 9.46 1.25 -0.80
CA PHE A 93 8.58 0.41 -0.01
C PHE A 93 7.14 0.61 -0.48
N ILE A 94 6.38 -0.48 -0.57
CA ILE A 94 4.96 -0.42 -0.92
C ILE A 94 4.15 -0.90 0.27
N VAL A 95 3.17 -0.10 0.68
CA VAL A 95 2.18 -0.43 1.69
C VAL A 95 0.82 -0.37 1.01
N ASP A 96 0.11 -1.48 0.99
CA ASP A 96 -1.18 -1.60 0.31
C ASP A 96 -2.30 -1.95 1.28
N ALA A 97 -3.50 -1.53 0.92
CA ALA A 97 -4.75 -1.69 1.66
C ALA A 97 -4.65 -1.20 3.11
N LEU A 98 -4.03 -0.04 3.36
CA LEU A 98 -3.78 0.47 4.72
C LEU A 98 -5.04 0.52 5.62
N ASP A 99 -6.21 0.76 5.02
CA ASP A 99 -7.55 0.74 5.62
C ASP A 99 -8.00 -0.64 6.13
N GLU A 100 -7.40 -1.72 5.64
CA GLU A 100 -7.64 -3.07 6.17
C GLU A 100 -6.88 -3.34 7.48
N CYS A 101 -6.13 -2.38 8.01
CA CYS A 101 -5.53 -2.47 9.33
C CYS A 101 -6.63 -2.46 10.41
N THR A 102 -6.66 -3.52 11.21
CA THR A 102 -7.64 -3.74 12.28
C THR A 102 -6.96 -3.76 13.64
N HIS A 103 -7.76 -3.55 14.68
CA HIS A 103 -7.30 -3.58 16.07
C HIS A 103 -7.39 -4.95 16.75
N LYS A 104 -7.90 -5.97 16.05
CA LYS A 104 -8.11 -7.29 16.65
C LYS A 104 -6.76 -7.98 16.75
N SER A 105 -6.22 -8.09 17.96
CA SER A 105 -5.07 -8.94 18.19
C SER A 105 -5.37 -10.35 17.67
N PRO A 106 -4.37 -11.12 17.18
CA PRO A 106 -4.57 -12.46 16.63
C PRO A 106 -5.33 -13.42 17.57
N ASN A 107 -5.37 -13.09 18.87
CA ASN A 107 -5.95 -13.90 19.94
C ASN A 107 -7.32 -13.38 20.42
N GLU A 108 -7.84 -12.28 19.86
CA GLU A 108 -9.03 -11.57 20.39
C GLU A 108 -10.27 -11.69 19.49
N TYR A 109 -10.45 -12.84 18.83
CA TYR A 109 -11.70 -13.15 18.13
C TYR A 109 -12.90 -13.38 19.08
N LEU A 110 -12.74 -13.21 20.40
CA LEU A 110 -13.74 -13.59 21.41
C LEU A 110 -14.11 -12.51 22.45
N SER A 111 -13.65 -11.26 22.36
CA SER A 111 -14.14 -10.17 23.22
C SER A 111 -14.76 -9.03 22.39
N GLU A 112 -16.08 -8.86 22.50
CA GLU A 112 -16.89 -7.83 21.83
C GLU A 112 -16.83 -6.45 22.51
N SER A 113 -15.76 -6.13 23.22
CA SER A 113 -15.72 -4.89 24.02
C SER A 113 -14.32 -4.31 24.13
N ARG A 114 -13.88 -3.59 23.11
CA ARG A 114 -12.81 -2.60 23.19
C ARG A 114 -13.10 -1.40 22.28
N ASP A 115 -12.56 -0.28 22.71
CA ASP A 115 -12.89 1.11 22.35
C ASP A 115 -12.50 1.42 20.89
N GLU A 116 -13.42 1.96 20.09
CA GLU A 116 -13.18 2.29 18.67
C GLU A 116 -12.02 3.31 18.50
N GLY A 117 -11.71 4.09 19.54
CA GLY A 117 -10.64 5.09 19.54
C GLY A 117 -9.21 4.54 19.60
N GLU A 118 -8.98 3.27 19.98
CA GLU A 118 -7.61 2.71 20.01
C GLU A 118 -7.10 2.36 18.59
N SER A 119 -8.00 2.05 17.65
CA SER A 119 -7.67 1.67 16.26
C SER A 119 -7.11 2.81 15.42
N GLU A 120 -7.66 4.00 15.60
CA GLU A 120 -7.16 5.21 14.93
C GLU A 120 -5.76 5.59 15.44
N SER A 121 -5.44 5.26 16.71
CA SER A 121 -4.16 5.58 17.33
C SER A 121 -2.99 4.76 16.78
N GLU A 122 -3.16 3.44 16.54
CA GLU A 122 -2.07 2.60 16.04
C GLU A 122 -1.69 2.93 14.59
N LEU A 123 -2.69 3.20 13.76
CA LEU A 123 -2.46 3.55 12.38
C LEU A 123 -1.81 4.93 12.26
N SER A 124 -2.27 5.89 13.06
CA SER A 124 -1.65 7.21 13.17
C SER A 124 -0.22 7.13 13.68
N GLU A 125 0.06 6.24 14.65
CA GLU A 125 1.43 5.96 15.11
C GLU A 125 2.29 5.42 13.96
N LEU A 126 1.80 4.44 13.19
CA LEU A 126 2.53 3.90 12.04
C LEU A 126 2.85 4.99 11.01
N ILE A 127 1.86 5.80 10.62
CA ILE A 127 2.05 6.88 9.63
C ILE A 127 3.09 7.89 10.14
N SER A 128 3.00 8.29 11.41
CA SER A 128 3.95 9.21 12.04
C SER A 128 5.38 8.65 12.09
N LEU A 129 5.51 7.36 12.39
CA LEU A 129 6.79 6.64 12.38
C LEU A 129 7.40 6.55 10.98
N LEU A 130 6.59 6.30 9.95
CA LEU A 130 7.05 6.33 8.56
C LEU A 130 7.50 7.73 8.12
N ALA A 131 6.78 8.78 8.55
CA ALA A 131 7.19 10.17 8.34
C ALA A 131 8.52 10.49 9.03
N GLN A 132 8.71 10.02 10.27
CA GLN A 132 9.99 10.14 10.97
C GLN A 132 11.13 9.50 10.19
N ALA A 133 10.93 8.30 9.63
CA ALA A 133 11.94 7.64 8.82
C ALA A 133 12.29 8.45 7.56
N LEU A 134 11.31 9.08 6.90
CA LEU A 134 11.53 9.92 5.71
C LEU A 134 12.37 11.18 6.02
N HIS A 135 12.35 11.66 7.27
CA HIS A 135 13.12 12.82 7.72
C HIS A 135 14.52 12.50 8.24
N ASP A 136 14.86 11.22 8.46
CA ASP A 136 16.13 10.84 9.07
C ASP A 136 17.29 10.96 8.05
N PRO A 137 18.25 11.90 8.26
CA PRO A 137 19.36 12.11 7.34
C PRO A 137 20.38 10.95 7.33
N ASP A 138 20.36 10.10 8.35
CA ASP A 138 21.23 8.93 8.46
C ASP A 138 20.65 7.72 7.68
N LEU A 139 19.50 7.86 7.01
CA LEU A 139 18.93 6.84 6.14
C LEU A 139 19.29 7.03 4.66
N PRO A 140 19.36 5.93 3.88
CA PRO A 140 19.40 6.07 2.42
C PRO A 140 18.12 6.76 1.95
N LEU A 141 18.15 7.33 0.74
CA LEU A 141 16.93 7.94 0.18
C LEU A 141 15.85 6.85 0.04
N ILE A 142 14.76 6.99 0.80
CA ILE A 142 13.63 6.07 0.80
C ILE A 142 12.39 6.75 0.22
N HIS A 143 11.58 5.97 -0.50
CA HIS A 143 10.26 6.32 -0.96
C HIS A 143 9.27 5.28 -0.44
N ILE A 144 8.11 5.73 0.03
CA ILE A 144 7.05 4.86 0.52
C ILE A 144 5.79 5.16 -0.29
N LEU A 145 5.32 4.17 -1.04
CA LEU A 145 4.03 4.21 -1.72
C LEU A 145 2.98 3.61 -0.80
N VAL A 146 2.00 4.41 -0.40
CA VAL A 146 0.86 3.96 0.41
C VAL A 146 -0.39 3.96 -0.45
N MET A 147 -1.11 2.83 -0.44
CA MET A 147 -2.41 2.66 -1.11
C MET A 147 -3.46 2.32 -0.06
N SER A 148 -4.61 2.98 -0.14
CA SER A 148 -5.70 2.82 0.80
C SER A 148 -7.01 3.42 0.27
N HIS A 149 -8.15 2.94 0.76
CA HIS A 149 -9.41 3.67 0.66
C HIS A 149 -9.36 4.99 1.43
N SER A 150 -10.09 5.99 0.93
CA SER A 150 -10.20 7.31 1.57
C SER A 150 -11.11 7.23 2.81
N GLU A 151 -10.53 6.87 3.95
CA GLU A 151 -11.21 6.90 5.26
C GLU A 151 -10.81 8.15 6.06
N ALA A 152 -11.73 8.68 6.87
CA ALA A 152 -11.54 9.97 7.56
C ALA A 152 -10.28 9.97 8.46
N HIS A 153 -10.12 8.94 9.28
CA HIS A 153 -8.98 8.83 10.20
C HIS A 153 -7.63 8.72 9.47
N ILE A 154 -7.58 8.04 8.32
CA ILE A 154 -6.37 7.97 7.48
C ILE A 154 -6.06 9.34 6.89
N CYS A 155 -7.08 10.03 6.38
CA CYS A 155 -6.93 11.37 5.83
C CYS A 155 -6.43 12.37 6.88
N GLU A 156 -6.96 12.30 8.10
CA GLU A 156 -6.56 13.14 9.23
C GLU A 156 -5.10 12.87 9.63
N ALA A 157 -4.71 11.60 9.79
CA ALA A 157 -3.33 11.23 10.11
C ALA A 157 -2.33 11.73 9.05
N MET A 158 -2.69 11.62 7.76
CA MET A 158 -1.90 12.12 6.64
C MET A 158 -1.82 13.66 6.59
N GLN A 159 -2.84 14.38 7.10
CA GLN A 159 -2.87 15.84 7.14
C GLN A 159 -2.18 16.45 8.36
N SER A 160 -1.66 15.63 9.28
CA SER A 160 -0.90 16.11 10.44
C SER A 160 0.33 16.92 10.03
N GLU A 161 0.75 17.87 10.88
CA GLU A 161 1.83 18.82 10.58
C GLU A 161 3.17 18.14 10.25
N ASP A 162 3.44 16.98 10.86
CA ASP A 162 4.68 16.22 10.66
C ASP A 162 4.68 15.39 9.35
N VAL A 163 3.50 15.06 8.82
CA VAL A 163 3.34 14.20 7.64
C VAL A 163 3.04 15.02 6.40
N HIS A 164 2.19 16.05 6.52
CA HIS A 164 1.71 16.85 5.40
C HIS A 164 2.84 17.42 4.51
N PRO A 165 3.99 17.90 5.03
CA PRO A 165 5.09 18.39 4.20
C PRO A 165 5.79 17.30 3.35
N LEU A 166 5.66 16.04 3.76
CA LEU A 166 6.26 14.88 3.09
C LEU A 166 5.36 14.28 2.01
N LEU A 167 4.06 14.60 2.04
CA LEU A 167 3.12 14.15 1.03
C LEU A 167 3.29 14.98 -0.24
N CYS A 168 3.62 14.35 -1.37
CA CYS A 168 3.35 15.00 -2.65
C CYS A 168 1.99 14.54 -3.21
N LYS A 169 1.47 15.26 -4.21
CA LYS A 169 0.15 15.04 -4.85
C LYS A 169 0.35 14.76 -6.36
N ILE A 170 -0.11 13.63 -6.91
CA ILE A 170 0.03 13.27 -8.32
C ILE A 170 -1.32 13.65 -8.89
N PRO A 171 -1.40 14.75 -9.65
CA PRO A 171 -2.63 15.04 -10.37
C PRO A 171 -2.82 13.98 -11.45
N VAL A 172 -3.95 13.29 -11.45
CA VAL A 172 -4.42 12.59 -12.66
C VAL A 172 -4.90 13.68 -13.64
N LYS A 173 -3.94 14.30 -14.31
CA LYS A 173 -4.12 14.86 -15.65
C LYS A 173 -3.11 14.14 -16.52
N ILE A 174 -3.61 13.40 -17.52
CA ILE A 174 -2.76 12.90 -18.59
C ILE A 174 -2.01 14.11 -19.15
N LEU A 175 -0.67 14.04 -19.09
CA LEU A 175 0.35 14.98 -19.57
C LEU A 175 0.99 15.91 -18.51
N GLY A 176 2.18 15.53 -18.03
CA GLY A 176 3.19 16.46 -17.49
C GLY A 176 3.99 15.97 -16.28
N GLU A 177 5.32 15.99 -16.41
CA GLU A 177 6.41 15.62 -15.47
C GLU A 177 6.28 16.10 -14.01
N GLY A 178 6.64 15.21 -13.06
CA GLY A 178 7.39 15.59 -11.85
C GLY A 178 6.80 15.26 -10.46
N VAL A 179 7.43 14.29 -9.79
CA VAL A 179 7.62 14.04 -8.33
C VAL A 179 6.39 13.77 -7.41
N ALA A 180 5.98 12.48 -7.44
CA ALA A 180 5.77 11.46 -6.37
C ALA A 180 4.81 11.65 -5.17
N ALA A 181 3.65 10.97 -5.18
CA ALA A 181 2.49 11.43 -4.41
C ALA A 181 1.33 10.47 -4.07
N THR A 182 0.39 10.94 -3.21
CA THR A 182 -0.95 10.36 -3.01
C THR A 182 -1.81 10.46 -4.28
N ILE A 183 -2.44 9.33 -4.63
CA ILE A 183 -3.33 9.16 -5.78
C ILE A 183 -4.76 9.01 -5.23
N SER A 184 -5.67 9.95 -5.52
CA SER A 184 -7.12 9.73 -5.36
C SER A 184 -7.70 9.40 -6.72
N LEU A 185 -8.34 8.23 -6.81
CA LEU A 185 -9.03 7.77 -8.03
C LEU A 185 -10.48 8.29 -8.10
N ASP A 186 -10.94 9.06 -7.11
CA ASP A 186 -12.35 9.44 -6.94
C ASP A 186 -12.85 10.42 -8.02
N GLY A 187 -11.93 11.11 -8.71
CA GLY A 187 -12.23 12.08 -9.77
C GLY A 187 -12.11 11.55 -11.20
N ILE A 188 -11.75 10.27 -11.39
CA ILE A 188 -11.65 9.65 -12.72
C ILE A 188 -13.05 9.28 -13.21
N ASP A 189 -13.32 9.42 -14.51
CA ASP A 189 -14.54 8.87 -15.13
C ASP A 189 -14.44 7.34 -15.21
N VAL A 190 -14.59 6.71 -14.05
CA VAL A 190 -14.58 5.26 -13.88
C VAL A 190 -15.72 4.62 -14.68
N ASP A 191 -16.80 5.36 -14.92
CA ASP A 191 -17.96 4.87 -15.66
C ASP A 191 -17.61 4.63 -17.14
N GLU A 192 -16.83 5.52 -17.76
CA GLU A 192 -16.29 5.33 -19.12
C GLU A 192 -15.31 4.15 -19.21
N ASP A 193 -14.42 3.97 -18.23
CA ASP A 193 -13.49 2.83 -18.23
C ASP A 193 -14.24 1.50 -18.04
N ILE A 194 -15.28 1.49 -17.20
CA ILE A 194 -16.18 0.34 -17.03
C ILE A 194 -16.94 0.06 -18.34
N TYR A 195 -17.43 1.10 -19.04
CA TYR A 195 -18.07 0.95 -20.35
C TYR A 195 -17.12 0.26 -21.34
N ARG A 196 -15.88 0.74 -21.44
CA ARG A 196 -14.86 0.17 -22.34
C ARG A 196 -14.55 -1.29 -22.01
N PHE A 197 -14.42 -1.60 -20.72
CA PHE A 197 -14.24 -2.96 -20.25
C PHE A 197 -15.40 -3.86 -20.68
N LEU A 198 -16.65 -3.42 -20.44
CA LEU A 198 -17.85 -4.17 -20.81
C LEU A 198 -17.95 -4.37 -22.33
N GLU A 199 -17.72 -3.32 -23.12
CA GLU A 199 -17.75 -3.38 -24.59
C GLU A 199 -16.73 -4.41 -25.11
N HIS A 200 -15.52 -4.40 -24.56
CA HIS A 200 -14.49 -5.38 -24.88
C HIS A 200 -14.87 -6.80 -24.47
N SER A 201 -15.35 -6.99 -23.23
CA SER A 201 -15.73 -8.31 -22.69
C SER A 201 -16.88 -8.93 -23.47
N PHE A 202 -17.93 -8.18 -23.80
CA PHE A 202 -19.04 -8.67 -24.61
C PHE A 202 -18.62 -8.99 -26.04
N GLY A 203 -17.71 -8.19 -26.63
CA GLY A 203 -17.15 -8.49 -27.96
C GLY A 203 -16.36 -9.81 -27.97
N LYS A 204 -15.63 -10.10 -26.89
CA LYS A 204 -14.93 -11.38 -26.71
C LYS A 204 -15.92 -12.54 -26.60
N LEU A 205 -16.98 -12.40 -25.81
CA LEU A 205 -18.02 -13.43 -25.64
C LEU A 205 -18.72 -13.76 -26.98
N GLN A 206 -19.06 -12.75 -27.77
CA GLN A 206 -19.65 -12.96 -29.10
C GLN A 206 -18.70 -13.71 -30.04
N SER A 207 -17.39 -13.46 -29.93
CA SER A 207 -16.38 -14.15 -30.72
C SER A 207 -16.27 -15.64 -30.33
N CYS A 208 -16.44 -15.98 -29.05
CA CYS A 208 -16.40 -17.34 -28.54
C CYS A 208 -17.73 -18.10 -28.71
N SER A 209 -18.86 -17.38 -28.69
CA SER A 209 -20.21 -17.94 -28.77
C SER A 209 -21.06 -17.14 -29.77
N PRO A 210 -21.21 -17.63 -31.02
CA PRO A 210 -21.93 -16.91 -32.08
C PRO A 210 -23.42 -16.70 -31.81
N THR A 211 -23.99 -17.44 -30.86
CA THR A 211 -25.39 -17.31 -30.44
C THR A 211 -25.59 -16.24 -29.37
N PHE A 212 -24.51 -15.69 -28.80
CA PHE A 212 -24.58 -14.62 -27.82
C PHE A 212 -25.07 -13.32 -28.45
N LEU A 213 -26.18 -12.79 -27.93
CA LEU A 213 -26.73 -11.51 -28.35
C LEU A 213 -25.99 -10.37 -27.63
N GLN A 214 -25.19 -9.62 -28.38
CA GLN A 214 -24.45 -8.49 -27.83
C GLN A 214 -25.42 -7.39 -27.36
N PRO A 215 -25.24 -6.87 -26.12
CA PRO A 215 -26.02 -5.74 -25.65
C PRO A 215 -25.83 -4.50 -26.52
N MET A 216 -26.89 -3.71 -26.68
CA MET A 216 -26.80 -2.40 -27.35
C MET A 216 -25.96 -1.41 -26.53
N LYS A 217 -25.39 -0.40 -27.19
CA LYS A 217 -24.55 0.62 -26.53
C LYS A 217 -25.23 1.29 -25.34
N ASP A 218 -26.52 1.62 -25.45
CA ASP A 218 -27.29 2.24 -24.37
C ASP A 218 -27.49 1.29 -23.17
N GLN A 219 -27.49 -0.03 -23.41
CA GLN A 219 -27.57 -1.04 -22.36
C GLN A 219 -26.23 -1.19 -21.65
N ILE A 220 -25.11 -1.12 -22.39
CA ILE A 220 -23.75 -1.15 -21.82
C ILE A 220 -23.53 0.11 -20.97
N GLU A 221 -23.94 1.28 -21.45
CA GLU A 221 -23.86 2.55 -20.71
C GLU A 221 -24.69 2.51 -19.41
N LYS A 222 -25.95 2.05 -19.49
CA LYS A 222 -26.79 1.85 -18.30
C LYS A 222 -26.16 0.86 -17.32
N LEU A 223 -25.53 -0.18 -17.84
CA LEU A 223 -24.86 -1.17 -17.01
C LEU A 223 -23.66 -0.55 -16.32
N ALA A 224 -22.79 0.17 -17.04
CA ALA A 224 -21.63 0.88 -16.51
C ALA A 224 -21.98 1.83 -15.37
N ILE A 225 -23.06 2.61 -15.53
CA ILE A 225 -23.57 3.50 -14.46
C ILE A 225 -24.09 2.68 -13.27
N ARG A 226 -24.84 1.60 -13.53
CA ARG A 226 -25.45 0.76 -12.47
C ARG A 226 -24.44 -0.01 -11.64
N VAL A 227 -23.26 -0.32 -12.20
CA VAL A 227 -22.20 -0.95 -11.41
C VAL A 227 -21.57 0.01 -10.39
N GLY A 228 -21.94 1.29 -10.42
CA GLY A 228 -21.65 2.24 -9.36
C GLY A 228 -20.16 2.45 -9.16
N ARG A 229 -19.41 2.54 -10.26
CA ARG A 229 -17.95 2.73 -10.28
C ARG A 229 -17.14 1.58 -9.66
N ARG A 230 -17.72 0.38 -9.55
CA ARG A 230 -17.05 -0.79 -8.97
C ARG A 230 -16.67 -1.80 -10.04
N PHE A 231 -15.42 -1.74 -10.51
CA PHE A 231 -14.86 -2.70 -11.46
C PHE A 231 -15.02 -4.16 -11.04
N ILE A 232 -14.92 -4.45 -9.74
CA ILE A 232 -15.06 -5.82 -9.23
C ILE A 232 -16.45 -6.39 -9.51
N VAL A 233 -17.51 -5.57 -9.42
CA VAL A 233 -18.87 -6.00 -9.71
C VAL A 233 -19.00 -6.29 -11.20
N THR A 234 -18.45 -5.42 -12.05
CA THR A 234 -18.42 -5.59 -13.51
C THR A 234 -17.70 -6.87 -13.92
N SER A 235 -16.50 -7.10 -13.39
CA SER A 235 -15.71 -8.31 -13.67
C SER A 235 -16.40 -9.57 -13.17
N THR A 236 -17.02 -9.53 -11.99
CA THR A 236 -17.75 -10.68 -11.43
C THR A 236 -18.95 -11.03 -12.31
N MET A 237 -19.74 -10.04 -12.72
CA MET A 237 -20.84 -10.24 -13.66
C MET A 237 -20.37 -10.85 -14.99
N MET A 238 -19.24 -10.39 -15.54
CA MET A 238 -18.69 -10.98 -16.77
C MET A 238 -18.28 -12.44 -16.59
N LYS A 239 -17.73 -12.82 -15.44
CA LYS A 239 -17.41 -14.24 -15.14
C LYS A 239 -18.67 -15.11 -15.11
N PHE A 240 -19.73 -14.66 -14.46
CA PHE A 240 -21.01 -15.38 -14.44
C PHE A 240 -21.68 -15.54 -15.81
N ILE A 241 -21.34 -14.69 -16.78
CA ILE A 241 -21.88 -14.78 -18.15
C ILE A 241 -21.01 -15.70 -19.02
N ASP A 242 -19.72 -15.84 -18.69
CA ASP A 242 -18.76 -16.72 -19.38
C ASP A 242 -18.85 -18.18 -18.90
N ASP A 243 -19.25 -18.41 -17.63
CA ASP A 243 -19.50 -19.73 -17.01
C ASP A 243 -20.81 -20.39 -17.51
#